data_AF-A0A3N5YIB3-F1
#
_entry.id   AF-A0A3N5YIB3-F1
#
_cell.length_a   1.000
_cell.length_b   1.000
_cell.length_c   1.000
_cell.angle_alpha   90.00
_cell.angle_beta   90.00
_cell.angle_gamma   90.00
#
_symmetry.space_group_name_H-M   'P 1'
#
loop_
_entity.id
_entity.type
_entity.pdbx_description
1 polymer ?
#
loop_
_entity_poly.entity_id
_entity_poly.type
_entity_poly.pdbx_seq_one_letter_code
_entity_poly.pdbx_strand_id
1 'polypeptide(L)'
;FLGLMRVAQDAGLVQLLARALRPVFRVLFPEVPRDHPALGAIAMNFGANMLGLGDAATPFGIKAMEDLQKLNPDKETASDAMCMFVTLHSSSLQLIPVMVISLRAAAGSKNPSEIIVATIFATLASMAVAIVTSRFFARLQRRKVLTAGSTDVVGGGRA
;
A
#
# COMPACT_ATOMS: atom_id res chain seq x y z
N PHE A 1 14.37 19.58 10.28
CA PHE A 1 13.22 18.66 10.18
C PHE A 1 13.60 17.19 10.30
N LEU A 2 14.73 16.72 9.73
CA LEU A 2 15.20 15.33 9.83
C LEU A 2 15.34 14.81 11.28
N GLY A 3 15.66 15.68 12.25
CA GLY A 3 15.82 15.32 13.66
C GLY A 3 14.53 14.83 14.34
N LEU A 4 13.42 15.57 14.24
CA LEU A 4 12.14 15.19 14.87
C LEU A 4 11.59 13.88 14.30
N MET A 5 11.75 13.71 12.99
CA MET A 5 11.32 12.50 12.27
C MET A 5 12.18 11.29 12.63
N ARG A 6 13.50 11.46 12.79
CA ARG A 6 14.39 10.42 13.36
C ARG A 6 14.01 10.07 14.79
N VAL A 7 13.72 11.06 15.64
CA VAL A 7 13.24 10.83 17.00
C VAL A 7 11.92 10.06 17.01
N ALA A 8 10.98 10.36 16.11
CA ALA A 8 9.73 9.61 16.00
C ALA A 8 9.96 8.16 15.55
N GLN A 9 10.92 7.92 14.66
CA GLN A 9 11.35 6.59 14.25
C GLN A 9 11.99 5.82 15.41
N ASP A 10 12.93 6.44 16.12
CA ASP A 10 13.65 5.85 17.26
C ASP A 10 12.71 5.62 18.47
N ALA A 11 11.71 6.49 18.64
CA ALA A 11 10.67 6.36 19.66
C ALA A 11 9.64 5.26 19.36
N GLY A 12 9.75 4.59 18.21
CA GLY A 12 8.88 3.46 17.88
C GLY A 12 7.52 3.85 17.28
N LEU A 13 7.32 5.10 16.86
CA LEU A 13 6.03 5.58 16.37
C LEU A 13 5.60 4.85 15.08
N VAL A 14 6.56 4.54 14.21
CA VAL A 14 6.32 3.76 12.98
C VAL A 14 5.78 2.37 13.33
N GLN A 15 6.38 1.71 14.32
CA GLN A 15 5.99 0.37 14.78
C GLN A 15 4.61 0.40 15.44
N LEU A 16 4.29 1.47 16.18
CA LEU A 16 2.97 1.67 16.76
C LEU A 16 1.90 1.81 15.68
N LEU A 17 2.13 2.69 14.68
CA LEU A 17 1.22 2.85 13.54
C LEU A 17 1.09 1.57 12.73
N ALA A 18 2.19 0.88 12.46
CA ALA A 18 2.17 -0.39 11.75
C ALA A 18 1.31 -1.44 12.47
N ARG A 19 1.39 -1.51 13.82
CA ARG A 19 0.51 -2.37 14.62
C ARG A 19 -0.96 -1.98 14.52
N ALA A 20 -1.25 -0.68 14.51
CA ALA A 20 -2.62 -0.17 14.36
C ALA A 20 -3.21 -0.46 12.96
N LEU A 21 -2.38 -0.46 11.92
CA LEU A 21 -2.79 -0.74 10.54
C LEU A 21 -2.88 -2.23 10.22
N ARG A 22 -2.22 -3.09 10.99
CA ARG A 22 -2.22 -4.55 10.81
C ARG A 22 -3.63 -5.17 10.63
N PRO A 23 -4.68 -4.83 11.41
CA PRO A 23 -6.03 -5.34 11.18
C PRO A 23 -6.61 -4.92 9.83
N VAL A 24 -6.33 -3.70 9.37
CA VAL A 24 -6.79 -3.20 8.05
C VAL A 24 -6.11 -3.99 6.94
N PHE A 25 -4.79 -4.16 7.01
CA PHE A 25 -4.06 -4.91 6.00
C PHE A 25 -4.41 -6.39 5.96
N ARG A 26 -4.80 -6.98 7.09
CA ARG A 26 -5.33 -8.36 7.10
C ARG A 26 -6.63 -8.48 6.27
N VAL A 27 -7.45 -7.44 6.19
CA VAL A 27 -8.66 -7.41 5.36
C VAL A 27 -8.34 -7.07 3.90
N LEU A 28 -7.34 -6.22 3.67
CA LEU A 28 -6.93 -5.82 2.32
C LEU A 28 -6.16 -6.90 1.57
N PHE A 29 -5.37 -7.71 2.28
CA PHE A 29 -4.50 -8.77 1.74
C PHE A 29 -4.96 -10.17 2.20
N PRO A 30 -6.12 -10.67 1.73
CA PRO A 30 -6.65 -11.97 2.16
C PRO A 30 -5.79 -13.17 1.72
N GLU A 31 -4.95 -12.99 0.71
CA GLU A 31 -4.07 -14.04 0.16
C GLU A 31 -2.78 -14.24 0.98
N VAL A 32 -2.49 -13.33 1.90
CA VAL A 32 -1.29 -13.38 2.74
C VAL A 32 -1.62 -14.08 4.06
N PRO A 33 -0.89 -15.14 4.46
CA PRO A 33 -1.11 -15.80 5.74
C PRO A 33 -0.96 -14.83 6.92
N ARG A 34 -1.75 -15.01 7.97
CA ARG A 34 -1.85 -14.06 9.11
C ARG A 34 -0.53 -13.82 9.85
N ASP A 35 0.33 -14.83 9.86
CA ASP A 35 1.64 -14.81 10.53
C ASP A 35 2.80 -14.59 9.55
N HIS A 36 2.52 -14.33 8.29
CA HIS A 36 3.55 -14.09 7.30
C HIS A 36 4.21 -12.71 7.49
N PRO A 37 5.55 -12.60 7.41
CA PRO A 37 6.27 -11.33 7.60
C PRO A 37 5.86 -10.23 6.61
N ALA A 38 5.32 -10.61 5.44
CA ALA A 38 4.81 -9.66 4.44
C ALA A 38 3.85 -8.62 5.04
N LEU A 39 2.91 -9.01 5.90
CA LEU A 39 1.96 -8.06 6.50
C LEU A 39 2.66 -7.04 7.39
N GLY A 40 3.72 -7.45 8.10
CA GLY A 40 4.53 -6.56 8.91
C GLY A 40 5.30 -5.57 8.04
N ALA A 41 5.95 -6.04 6.98
CA ALA A 41 6.69 -5.19 6.05
C ALA A 41 5.77 -4.18 5.32
N ILE A 42 4.59 -4.61 4.86
CA ILE A 42 3.57 -3.73 4.28
C ILE A 42 3.16 -2.66 5.30
N ALA A 43 2.87 -3.06 6.54
CA ALA A 43 2.43 -2.13 7.57
C ALA A 43 3.51 -1.12 7.96
N MET A 44 4.77 -1.54 7.98
CA MET A 44 5.92 -0.67 8.24
C MET A 44 6.15 0.32 7.08
N ASN A 45 6.08 -0.15 5.83
CA ASN A 45 6.16 0.73 4.64
C ASN A 45 5.06 1.81 4.68
N PHE A 46 3.82 1.40 4.94
CA PHE A 46 2.70 2.33 5.04
C PHE A 46 2.82 3.29 6.21
N GLY A 47 3.15 2.80 7.41
CA GLY A 47 3.33 3.62 8.59
C GLY A 47 4.43 4.66 8.43
N ALA A 48 5.54 4.28 7.79
CA ALA A 48 6.62 5.21 7.45
C ALA A 48 6.16 6.27 6.45
N ASN A 49 5.44 5.88 5.37
CA ASN A 49 4.92 6.82 4.39
C ASN A 49 3.91 7.82 5.02
N MET A 50 3.01 7.33 5.88
CA MET A 50 2.01 8.15 6.57
C MET A 50 2.62 9.24 7.46
N LEU A 51 3.80 8.98 8.03
CA LEU A 51 4.57 9.94 8.83
C LEU A 51 5.48 10.84 8.00
N GLY A 52 5.60 10.60 6.68
CA GLY A 52 6.54 11.30 5.82
C GLY A 52 8.00 10.86 5.97
N LEU A 53 8.23 9.64 6.48
CA LEU A 53 9.54 8.99 6.57
C LEU A 53 9.82 8.20 5.28
N GLY A 54 9.81 8.88 4.13
CA GLY A 54 10.02 8.24 2.82
C GLY A 54 11.31 7.41 2.74
N ASP A 55 12.38 7.91 3.37
CA ASP A 55 13.68 7.23 3.43
C ASP A 55 13.61 5.85 4.12
N ALA A 56 12.73 5.70 5.12
CA ALA A 56 12.50 4.45 5.82
C ALA A 56 11.45 3.57 5.11
N ALA A 57 10.53 4.16 4.36
CA ALA A 57 9.45 3.42 3.68
C ALA A 57 9.99 2.49 2.60
N THR A 58 10.92 2.95 1.76
CA THR A 58 11.46 2.20 0.62
C THR A 58 12.05 0.82 0.97
N PRO A 59 12.94 0.66 1.98
CA PRO A 59 13.47 -0.66 2.33
C PRO A 59 12.40 -1.62 2.84
N PHE A 60 11.40 -1.13 3.60
CA PHE A 60 10.26 -1.95 3.99
C PHE A 60 9.38 -2.34 2.80
N GLY A 61 9.27 -1.47 1.80
CA GLY A 61 8.50 -1.73 0.59
C GLY A 61 9.13 -2.80 -0.29
N ILE A 62 10.45 -2.74 -0.48
CA ILE A 62 11.21 -3.80 -1.16
C ILE A 62 11.03 -5.11 -0.41
N LYS A 63 11.17 -5.10 0.92
CA LYS A 63 10.99 -6.30 1.73
C LYS A 63 9.59 -6.89 1.62
N ALA A 64 8.56 -6.04 1.63
CA ALA A 64 7.18 -6.43 1.41
C ALA A 64 7.02 -7.11 0.04
N MET A 65 7.59 -6.52 -1.02
CA MET A 65 7.51 -7.08 -2.36
C MET A 65 8.21 -8.43 -2.47
N GLU A 66 9.40 -8.59 -1.88
CA GLU A 66 10.10 -9.89 -1.83
C GLU A 66 9.27 -10.95 -1.13
N ASP A 67 8.66 -10.61 0.01
CA ASP A 67 7.86 -11.55 0.79
C ASP A 67 6.53 -11.88 0.10
N LEU A 68 5.92 -10.94 -0.61
CA LEU A 68 4.77 -11.21 -1.49
C LEU A 68 5.17 -12.07 -2.69
N GLN A 69 6.33 -11.83 -3.28
CA GLN A 69 6.84 -12.61 -4.41
C GLN A 69 7.12 -14.06 -4.02
N LYS A 70 7.51 -14.35 -2.77
CA LYS A 70 7.64 -15.73 -2.28
C LYS A 70 6.30 -16.48 -2.30
N LEU A 71 5.23 -15.80 -1.90
CA LEU A 71 3.86 -16.35 -1.88
C LEU A 71 3.23 -16.43 -3.27
N ASN A 72 3.79 -15.72 -4.25
CA ASN A 72 3.26 -15.68 -5.61
C ASN A 72 3.40 -17.04 -6.32
N PRO A 73 2.31 -17.67 -6.78
CA PRO A 73 2.38 -18.94 -7.50
C PRO A 73 3.05 -18.83 -8.88
N ASP A 74 2.95 -17.67 -9.54
CA ASP A 74 3.61 -17.40 -10.83
C ASP A 74 4.67 -16.31 -10.63
N LYS A 75 5.95 -16.63 -10.84
CA LYS A 75 7.03 -15.67 -10.59
C LYS A 75 7.14 -14.59 -11.67
N GLU A 76 6.61 -14.83 -12.86
CA GLU A 76 6.67 -13.91 -14.00
C GLU A 76 5.50 -12.93 -14.00
N THR A 77 4.40 -13.26 -13.30
CA THR A 77 3.19 -12.42 -13.24
C THR A 77 2.98 -11.88 -11.82
N ALA A 78 2.70 -10.58 -11.69
CA ALA A 78 2.39 -9.99 -10.39
C ALA A 78 1.08 -10.57 -9.80
N SER A 79 1.12 -10.97 -8.53
CA SER A 79 -0.07 -11.42 -7.80
C SER A 79 -1.01 -10.26 -7.45
N ASP A 80 -2.28 -10.56 -7.19
CA ASP A 80 -3.28 -9.58 -6.74
C ASP A 80 -2.82 -8.84 -5.48
N ALA A 81 -2.13 -9.54 -4.57
CA ALA A 81 -1.51 -8.93 -3.40
C ALA A 81 -0.41 -7.93 -3.76
N MET A 82 0.47 -8.24 -4.72
CA MET A 82 1.50 -7.28 -5.18
C MET A 82 0.88 -6.05 -5.85
N CYS A 83 -0.12 -6.25 -6.70
CA CYS A 83 -0.86 -5.17 -7.35
C CYS A 83 -1.57 -4.27 -6.33
N MET A 84 -2.20 -4.86 -5.31
CA MET A 84 -2.82 -4.11 -4.21
C MET A 84 -1.77 -3.30 -3.44
N PHE A 85 -0.62 -3.89 -3.12
CA PHE A 85 0.46 -3.19 -2.40
C PHE A 85 0.96 -1.95 -3.15
N VAL A 86 1.25 -2.08 -4.45
CA VAL A 86 1.67 -0.94 -5.29
C VAL A 86 0.58 0.12 -5.38
N THR A 87 -0.66 -0.31 -5.62
CA THR A 87 -1.82 0.59 -5.74
C THR A 87 -2.02 1.43 -4.48
N LEU A 88 -1.91 0.77 -3.32
CA LEU A 88 -1.97 1.41 -2.03
C LEU A 88 -0.80 2.41 -1.87
N HIS A 89 0.44 2.02 -2.20
CA HIS A 89 1.59 2.93 -2.13
C HIS A 89 1.41 4.17 -3.03
N SER A 90 0.87 4.01 -4.24
CA SER A 90 0.57 5.12 -5.16
C SER A 90 -0.46 6.12 -4.62
N SER A 91 -1.38 5.69 -3.74
CA SER A 91 -2.37 6.59 -3.14
C SER A 91 -1.78 7.59 -2.13
N SER A 92 -0.49 7.45 -1.78
CA SER A 92 0.32 8.43 -1.04
C SER A 92 -0.36 9.00 0.22
N LEU A 93 -1.03 8.15 1.01
CA LEU A 93 -1.72 8.61 2.21
C LEU A 93 -0.73 9.14 3.24
N GLN A 94 -0.83 10.43 3.56
CA GLN A 94 0.06 11.14 4.46
C GLN A 94 -0.76 11.85 5.54
N LEU A 95 -0.54 11.50 6.81
CA LEU A 95 -1.24 12.14 7.93
C LEU A 95 -0.71 13.55 8.18
N ILE A 96 0.60 13.73 7.99
CA ILE A 96 1.27 15.02 8.14
C ILE A 96 2.00 15.33 6.84
N PRO A 97 1.44 16.17 5.94
CA PRO A 97 2.06 16.55 4.69
C PRO A 97 3.17 17.59 4.92
N VAL A 98 4.22 17.21 5.65
CA VAL A 98 5.31 18.08 6.12
C VAL A 98 5.96 18.84 4.96
N MET A 99 6.15 18.19 3.81
CA MET A 99 6.76 18.81 2.63
C MET A 99 5.90 19.96 2.09
N VAL A 100 4.59 19.75 1.98
CA VAL A 100 3.66 20.75 1.47
C VAL A 100 3.53 21.91 2.46
N ILE A 101 3.49 21.63 3.76
CA ILE A 101 3.49 22.65 4.82
C ILE A 101 4.77 23.49 4.75
N SER A 102 5.92 22.85 4.61
CA SER A 102 7.22 23.53 4.50
C SER A 102 7.28 24.42 3.26
N LEU A 103 6.80 23.93 2.12
CA LEU A 103 6.73 24.71 0.89
C LEU A 103 5.81 25.92 1.03
N ARG A 104 4.64 25.74 1.65
CA ARG A 104 3.70 26.84 1.92
C ARG A 104 4.29 27.87 2.88
N ALA A 105 5.01 27.43 3.91
CA ALA A 105 5.71 28.32 4.83
C ALA A 105 6.80 29.13 4.11
N ALA A 106 7.61 28.47 3.27
CA ALA A 106 8.64 29.13 2.46
C ALA A 106 8.05 30.13 1.45
N ALA A 107 6.84 29.87 0.94
CA ALA A 107 6.10 30.77 0.04
C ALA A 107 5.39 31.93 0.76
N GLY A 108 5.56 32.10 2.08
CA GLY A 108 4.94 33.19 2.85
C GLY A 108 3.46 32.99 3.19
N SER A 109 2.97 31.75 3.17
CA SER A 109 1.58 31.46 3.54
C SER A 109 1.30 31.80 5.00
N LYS A 110 0.22 32.54 5.26
CA LYS A 110 -0.20 32.93 6.63
C LYS A 110 -0.55 31.72 7.51
N ASN A 111 -1.14 30.69 6.91
CA ASN A 111 -1.54 29.44 7.58
C ASN A 111 -1.05 28.21 6.79
N PRO A 112 0.24 27.82 6.89
CA PRO A 112 0.78 26.69 6.11
C PRO A 112 0.15 25.33 6.41
N SER A 113 -0.42 25.15 7.61
CA SER A 113 -1.02 23.90 8.10
C SER A 113 -2.49 23.69 7.73
N GLU A 114 -3.19 24.69 7.16
CA GLU A 114 -4.62 24.55 6.82
C GLU A 114 -4.89 23.41 5.82
N ILE A 115 -3.88 23.04 5.02
CA ILE A 115 -3.99 22.02 3.97
C ILE A 115 -4.08 20.59 4.53
N ILE A 116 -3.72 20.37 5.81
CA ILE A 116 -3.67 19.04 6.42
C ILE A 116 -4.99 18.29 6.25
N VAL A 117 -6.10 18.95 6.61
CA VAL A 117 -7.44 18.33 6.54
C VAL A 117 -7.81 18.00 5.10
N ALA A 118 -7.59 18.93 4.17
CA ALA A 118 -7.88 18.73 2.75
C ALA A 118 -7.05 17.59 2.15
N THR A 119 -5.76 17.50 2.49
CA THR A 119 -4.87 16.42 2.02
C THR A 119 -5.29 15.06 2.56
N ILE A 120 -5.67 14.96 3.84
CA ILE A 120 -6.14 13.71 4.43
C ILE A 120 -7.42 13.23 3.71
N PHE A 121 -8.40 14.12 3.49
CA PHE A 121 -9.62 13.75 2.78
C PHE A 121 -9.35 13.35 1.32
N ALA A 122 -8.50 14.11 0.60
CA ALA A 122 -8.17 13.82 -0.79
C ALA A 122 -7.43 12.48 -0.93
N THR A 123 -6.47 12.20 -0.05
CA THR A 123 -5.71 10.93 -0.08
C THR A 123 -6.54 9.74 0.38
N LEU A 124 -7.44 9.90 1.35
CA LEU A 124 -8.41 8.87 1.73
C LEU A 124 -9.36 8.53 0.59
N ALA A 125 -9.89 9.55 -0.10
CA ALA A 125 -10.75 9.35 -1.26
C ALA A 125 -10.00 8.65 -2.41
N SER A 126 -8.76 9.08 -2.69
CA SER A 126 -7.88 8.43 -3.66
C SER A 126 -7.63 6.96 -3.30
N MET A 127 -7.29 6.68 -2.04
CA MET A 127 -7.04 5.32 -1.56
C MET A 127 -8.29 4.43 -1.65
N ALA A 128 -9.47 4.97 -1.33
CA ALA A 128 -10.73 4.23 -1.46
C ALA A 128 -11.01 3.83 -2.92
N VAL A 129 -10.88 4.78 -3.86
CA VAL A 129 -11.03 4.51 -5.29
C VAL A 129 -9.98 3.50 -5.77
N ALA A 130 -8.74 3.63 -5.31
CA ALA A 130 -7.64 2.74 -5.65
C ALA A 130 -7.91 1.29 -5.20
N ILE A 131 -8.35 1.09 -3.95
CA ILE A 131 -8.71 -0.22 -3.40
C ILE A 131 -9.88 -0.84 -4.19
N VAL A 132 -10.94 -0.06 -4.44
CA VAL A 132 -12.13 -0.54 -5.17
C VAL A 132 -11.75 -0.95 -6.58
N THR A 133 -10.95 -0.12 -7.27
CA THR A 133 -10.49 -0.38 -8.63
C THR A 133 -9.62 -1.62 -8.69
N SER A 134 -8.63 -1.74 -7.80
CA SER A 134 -7.76 -2.93 -7.71
C SER A 134 -8.56 -4.22 -7.48
N ARG A 135 -9.51 -4.20 -6.54
CA ARG A 135 -10.43 -5.33 -6.28
C ARG A 135 -11.32 -5.66 -7.48
N PHE A 136 -11.79 -4.63 -8.20
CA PHE A 136 -12.63 -4.80 -9.37
C PHE A 136 -11.86 -5.48 -10.52
N PHE A 137 -10.66 -5.00 -10.83
CA PHE A 137 -9.82 -5.58 -11.88
C PHE A 137 -9.36 -7.00 -11.54
N ALA A 138 -8.98 -7.27 -10.30
CA ALA A 138 -8.65 -8.62 -9.82
C ALA A 138 -9.82 -9.61 -10.06
N ARG A 139 -11.06 -9.19 -9.79
CA ARG A 139 -12.26 -10.02 -10.05
C ARG A 139 -12.51 -10.24 -11.55
N LEU A 140 -12.31 -9.22 -12.38
CA LEU A 140 -12.46 -9.35 -13.82
C LEU A 140 -11.42 -10.30 -14.42
N GLN A 141 -10.18 -10.24 -13.97
CA GLN A 141 -9.10 -11.11 -14.43
C GLN A 141 -9.38 -12.57 -14.05
N ARG A 142 -9.79 -12.85 -12.81
CA ARG A 142 -10.18 -14.20 -12.40
C ARG A 142 -11.35 -14.76 -13.24
N ARG A 143 -12.34 -13.92 -13.58
CA ARG A 143 -13.44 -14.33 -14.48
C ARG A 143 -12.93 -14.70 -15.87
N LYS A 144 -12.05 -13.90 -16.47
CA LYS A 144 -11.47 -14.20 -17.80
C LYS A 144 -10.69 -15.51 -17.81
N VAL A 145 -9.89 -15.77 -16.78
CA VAL A 145 -9.12 -17.03 -16.65
C VAL A 145 -10.06 -18.25 -16.55
N LEU A 146 -11.14 -18.16 -15.77
CA LEU A 146 -12.13 -19.23 -15.64
C LEU A 146 -12.88 -19.49 -16.95
N THR A 147 -13.23 -18.45 -17.71
CA THR A 147 -13.88 -18.58 -19.02
C THR A 147 -12.94 -19.19 -20.06
N ALA A 148 -11.65 -18.80 -20.09
CA ALA A 148 -10.66 -19.37 -21.01
C ALA A 148 -10.36 -20.85 -20.71
N GLY A 149 -10.24 -21.23 -19.43
CA GLY A 149 -10.05 -22.64 -19.05
C GLY A 149 -11.28 -23.52 -19.36
N SER A 150 -12.48 -22.94 -19.40
CA SER A 150 -13.70 -23.67 -19.77
C SER A 150 -13.80 -23.96 -21.28
N THR A 151 -13.22 -23.11 -22.13
CA THR A 151 -13.17 -23.32 -23.58
C THR A 151 -12.13 -24.38 -23.98
N ASP A 152 -11.03 -24.49 -23.26
CA ASP A 152 -9.98 -25.47 -23.55
C ASP A 152 -10.39 -26.91 -23.18
N VAL A 153 -11.18 -27.08 -22.11
CA VAL A 153 -11.68 -28.41 -21.69
C VAL A 153 -12.73 -28.98 -22.65
N VAL A 154 -13.50 -28.13 -23.35
CA VAL A 154 -14.51 -28.58 -24.34
C VAL A 154 -13.87 -28.90 -25.71
N GLY A 155 -12.70 -28.33 -26.01
CA GLY A 155 -11.97 -28.57 -27.28
C GLY A 155 -11.08 -29.82 -27.30
N GLY A 156 -10.70 -30.38 -26.16
CA GLY A 156 -9.70 -31.47 -26.05
C GLY A 156 -10.21 -32.90 -26.22
N GLY A 157 -11.49 -33.10 -26.56
CA GLY A 157 -12.13 -34.44 -26.61
C GLY A 157 -12.14 -35.14 -27.98
N ARG A 158 -11.43 -34.61 -28.99
CA ARG A 158 -11.38 -35.22 -30.34
C ARG A 158 -9.99 -35.07 -30.96
N ALA A 159 -9.12 -36.03 -30.71
CA ALA A 159 -8.02 -36.42 -31.58
C ALA A 159 -7.63 -37.88 -31.28
#